data_AF-A0A8B6CLS7-F1
#
_entry.id   AF-A0A8B6CLS7-F1
#
_cell.length_a   1.000
_cell.length_b   1.000
_cell.length_c   1.000
_cell.angle_alpha   90.00
_cell.angle_beta   90.00
_cell.angle_gamma   90.00
#
_symmetry.space_group_name_H-M   'P 1'
#
loop_
_entity.id
_entity.type
_entity.pdbx_description
1 polymer ?
#
loop_
_entity_poly.entity_id
_entity_poly.type
_entity_poly.pdbx_seq_one_letter_code
_entity_poly.pdbx_strand_id
1 'polypeptide(L)'
;MAKPININKANFTQLKAIKKIGETRALAIIAKREEDGLLNLDNLKEISEAPQSLWTALLNEKIICFEDPEESDEGQEVLKNTIEVITSQDFVGRKIQR
;
A
#
# COMPACT_ATOMS: atom_id res chain seq x y z
N MET A 1 7.30 5.66 5.95
CA MET A 1 6.92 4.24 6.14
C MET A 1 7.11 3.53 4.81
N ALA A 2 7.71 2.33 4.79
CA ALA A 2 7.94 1.60 3.54
C ALA A 2 6.61 0.98 3.06
N LYS A 3 6.32 1.07 1.76
CA LYS A 3 5.13 0.42 1.20
C LYS A 3 5.32 -1.11 1.21
N PRO A 4 4.28 -1.88 1.56
CA PRO A 4 4.33 -3.34 1.46
C PRO A 4 4.61 -3.75 0.00
N ILE A 5 5.38 -4.82 -0.16
CA ILE A 5 5.71 -5.36 -1.48
C ILE A 5 4.60 -6.31 -1.90
N ASN A 6 3.91 -5.97 -2.98
CA ASN A 6 2.84 -6.81 -3.53
C ASN A 6 3.44 -8.04 -4.22
N ILE A 7 3.28 -9.24 -3.67
CA ILE A 7 3.83 -10.50 -4.19
C ILE A 7 3.41 -10.76 -5.64
N ASN A 8 2.18 -10.41 -6.00
CA ASN A 8 1.61 -10.62 -7.34
C ASN A 8 2.12 -9.61 -8.38
N LYS A 9 2.68 -8.47 -7.96
CA LYS A 9 3.21 -7.43 -8.85
C LYS A 9 4.71 -7.20 -8.70
N ALA A 10 5.33 -7.73 -7.65
CA ALA A 10 6.71 -7.48 -7.30
C ALA A 10 7.68 -8.13 -8.27
N ASN A 11 8.81 -7.46 -8.46
CA ASN A 11 9.92 -7.98 -9.23
C ASN A 11 10.81 -8.88 -8.37
N PHE A 12 11.59 -9.74 -9.04
CA PHE A 12 12.56 -10.63 -8.40
C PHE A 12 13.46 -9.91 -7.39
N THR A 13 13.99 -8.75 -7.75
CA THR A 13 14.87 -7.95 -6.88
C THR A 13 14.16 -7.47 -5.61
N GLN A 14 12.87 -7.12 -5.71
CA GLN A 14 12.07 -6.70 -4.56
C GLN A 14 11.80 -7.87 -3.63
N LEU A 15 11.46 -9.03 -4.19
CA LEU A 15 11.25 -10.26 -3.42
C LEU A 15 12.53 -10.74 -2.73
N LYS A 16 13.67 -10.71 -3.45
CA LYS A 16 14.99 -11.05 -2.93
C LYS A 16 15.44 -10.14 -1.79
N ALA A 17 15.06 -8.86 -1.83
CA ALA A 17 15.39 -7.89 -0.80
C ALA A 17 14.62 -8.12 0.53
N ILE A 18 13.56 -8.93 0.52
CA ILE A 18 12.80 -9.23 1.73
C ILE A 18 13.60 -10.17 2.62
N LYS A 19 13.94 -9.67 3.80
CA LYS A 19 14.57 -10.44 4.88
C LYS A 19 13.63 -11.61 5.24
N LYS A 20 14.10 -12.85 5.02
CA LYS A 20 13.38 -14.15 5.13
C LYS A 20 12.79 -14.74 3.84
N ILE A 21 12.70 -14.03 2.72
CA ILE A 21 12.35 -14.65 1.43
C ILE A 21 13.63 -15.11 0.72
N GLY A 22 14.55 -14.18 0.47
CA GLY A 22 15.79 -14.47 -0.23
C GLY A 22 15.57 -14.89 -1.69
N GLU A 23 16.65 -15.35 -2.32
CA GLU A 23 16.70 -15.57 -3.77
C GLU A 23 15.91 -16.81 -4.23
N THR A 24 16.05 -17.92 -3.50
CA THR A 24 15.39 -19.19 -3.81
C THR A 24 13.87 -19.05 -3.82
N ARG A 25 13.30 -18.37 -2.82
CA ARG A 25 11.85 -18.20 -2.71
C ARG A 25 11.33 -17.16 -3.71
N ALA A 26 12.10 -16.12 -4.00
CA ALA A 26 11.75 -15.15 -5.02
C ALA A 26 11.59 -15.78 -6.41
N LEU A 27 12.46 -16.72 -6.79
CA LEU A 27 12.32 -17.48 -8.05
C LEU A 27 11.07 -18.35 -8.04
N ALA A 28 10.83 -19.06 -6.92
CA ALA A 28 9.71 -19.99 -6.80
C ALA A 28 8.35 -19.26 -6.87
N ILE A 29 8.25 -18.07 -6.30
CA ILE A 29 7.06 -17.20 -6.42
C ILE A 29 6.80 -16.82 -7.88
N ILE A 30 7.83 -16.41 -8.62
CA ILE A 30 7.67 -16.04 -10.03
C ILE A 30 7.22 -17.24 -10.86
N ALA A 31 7.86 -18.40 -10.64
CA ALA A 31 7.49 -19.64 -11.34
C ALA A 31 6.03 -20.03 -11.07
N LYS A 32 5.56 -19.95 -9.81
CA LYS A 32 4.16 -20.26 -9.50
C LYS A 32 3.19 -19.22 -10.05
N ARG A 33 3.61 -17.96 -10.13
CA ARG A 33 2.81 -16.90 -10.77
C ARG A 33 2.59 -17.21 -12.25
N GLU A 34 3.57 -17.77 -12.94
CA GLU A 34 3.40 -18.20 -14.34
C GLU A 34 2.46 -19.40 -14.48
N GLU A 35 2.38 -20.26 -13.45
CA GLU A 35 1.53 -21.46 -13.45
C GLU A 35 0.07 -21.18 -13.03
N ASP A 36 -0.15 -20.51 -11.90
CA ASP A 36 -1.46 -20.24 -11.29
C ASP A 36 -2.01 -18.83 -11.61
N GLY A 37 -1.17 -17.90 -12.05
CA GLY A 37 -1.54 -16.50 -12.27
C GLY A 37 -1.54 -15.66 -10.99
N LEU A 38 -2.60 -15.77 -10.17
CA LEU A 38 -2.74 -15.03 -8.91
C LEU A 38 -2.36 -15.92 -7.73
N LEU A 39 -1.40 -15.47 -6.93
CA LEU A 39 -0.93 -16.21 -5.76
C LEU A 39 -1.62 -15.72 -4.50
N ASN A 40 -1.99 -16.69 -3.67
CA ASN A 40 -2.52 -16.48 -2.33
C ASN A 40 -1.58 -17.06 -1.28
N LEU A 41 -1.93 -16.81 -0.01
CA LEU A 41 -1.21 -17.32 1.16
C LEU A 41 -1.07 -18.86 1.13
N ASP A 42 -2.08 -19.55 0.60
CA ASP A 42 -2.07 -21.02 0.46
C ASP A 42 -1.07 -21.49 -0.60
N ASN A 43 -1.04 -20.86 -1.79
CA ASN A 43 -0.05 -21.16 -2.82
C ASN A 43 1.38 -20.95 -2.28
N LEU A 44 1.64 -19.90 -1.50
CA LEU A 44 2.96 -19.67 -0.90
C LEU A 44 3.43 -20.80 0.04
N LYS A 45 2.51 -21.51 0.68
CA LYS A 45 2.81 -22.66 1.55
C LYS A 45 3.20 -23.89 0.73
N GLU A 46 2.68 -24.04 -0.48
CA GLU A 46 3.07 -25.12 -1.39
C GLU A 46 4.42 -24.85 -2.07
N ILE A 47 4.67 -23.58 -2.43
CA ILE A 47 5.87 -23.15 -3.15
C ILE A 47 7.11 -23.15 -2.26
N SER A 48 6.93 -22.86 -0.97
CA SER A 48 8.02 -22.72 -0.01
C SER A 48 7.81 -23.68 1.13
N GLU A 49 8.83 -24.49 1.47
CA GLU A 49 8.93 -25.22 2.74
C GLU A 49 8.93 -24.29 3.98
N ALA A 50 8.63 -22.99 3.81
CA ALA A 50 8.42 -22.05 4.88
C ALA A 50 7.10 -22.33 5.62
N PRO A 51 7.11 -22.28 6.97
CA PRO A 51 5.87 -22.36 7.73
C PRO A 51 4.99 -21.14 7.45
N GLN A 52 3.67 -21.34 7.42
CA GLN A 52 2.67 -20.28 7.26
C GLN A 52 2.87 -19.12 8.25
N SER A 53 3.34 -19.42 9.47
CA SER A 53 3.68 -18.42 10.49
C SER A 53 4.70 -17.38 10.01
N LEU A 54 5.63 -17.74 9.12
CA LEU A 54 6.59 -16.81 8.54
C LEU A 54 5.89 -15.80 7.63
N TRP A 55 5.01 -16.27 6.75
CA TRP A 55 4.22 -15.41 5.86
C TRP A 55 3.25 -14.52 6.65
N THR A 56 2.61 -15.07 7.69
CA THR A 56 1.75 -14.31 8.61
C THR A 56 2.53 -13.21 9.32
N ALA A 57 3.75 -13.48 9.78
CA ALA A 57 4.60 -12.45 10.39
C ALA A 57 4.94 -11.32 9.39
N LEU A 58 5.30 -11.66 8.16
CA LEU A 58 5.61 -10.66 7.12
C LEU A 58 4.39 -9.79 6.75
N LEU A 59 3.19 -10.37 6.70
CA LEU A 59 1.93 -9.64 6.50
C LEU A 59 1.63 -8.73 7.68
N ASN A 60 1.77 -9.24 8.90
CA ASN A 60 1.53 -8.49 10.13
C ASN A 60 2.49 -7.30 10.29
N GLU A 61 3.75 -7.46 9.87
CA GLU A 61 4.74 -6.39 9.81
C GLU A 61 4.56 -5.45 8.59
N LYS A 62 3.52 -5.67 7.75
CA LYS A 62 3.26 -4.93 6.50
C LYS A 62 4.46 -4.90 5.55
N ILE A 63 5.22 -5.99 5.49
CA ILE A 63 6.37 -6.15 4.58
C ILE A 63 5.89 -6.62 3.21
N ILE A 64 4.88 -7.50 3.16
CA ILE A 64 4.31 -8.06 1.94
C ILE A 64 2.79 -7.88 1.90
N CYS A 65 2.20 -7.90 0.71
CA CYS A 65 0.75 -7.96 0.49
C CYS A 65 0.41 -8.79 -0.76
N PHE A 66 -0.82 -9.28 -0.87
CA PHE A 66 -1.31 -10.04 -2.04
C PHE A 66 -2.22 -9.20 -2.93
N GLU A 67 -3.10 -8.44 -2.30
CA GLU A 67 -3.88 -7.37 -2.91
C GLU A 67 -3.29 -6.03 -2.47
N ASP A 68 -3.39 -5.04 -3.35
CA ASP A 68 -3.22 -3.66 -2.91
C ASP A 68 -4.26 -3.45 -1.80
N PRO A 69 -3.87 -3.02 -0.59
CA PRO A 69 -4.86 -2.69 0.40
C PRO A 69 -5.74 -1.63 -0.24
N GLU A 70 -7.00 -1.98 -0.54
CA GLU A 70 -8.02 -0.96 -0.78
C GLU A 70 -7.89 0.00 0.40
N GLU A 71 -7.52 1.23 0.09
CA GLU A 71 -7.43 2.30 1.07
C GLU A 71 -8.82 2.43 1.68
N SER A 72 -9.04 1.72 2.79
CA SER A 72 -10.07 2.10 3.73
C SER A 72 -9.55 3.38 4.38
N ASP A 73 -9.79 4.49 3.68
CA ASP A 73 -9.70 5.87 4.13
C ASP A 73 -10.66 6.07 5.31
N GLU A 74 -10.36 5.46 6.45
CA GLU A 74 -11.05 5.70 7.70
C GLU A 74 -10.12 6.52 8.61
N GLY A 75 -10.14 7.84 8.39
CA GLY A 75 -9.89 8.79 9.47
C GLY A 75 -8.92 9.93 9.16
N GLN A 76 -9.45 11.03 8.61
CA GLN A 76 -9.18 12.45 8.91
C GLN A 76 -9.98 13.27 7.87
N GLU A 77 -10.82 14.27 8.15
CA GLU A 77 -10.97 15.13 9.31
C GLU A 77 -12.37 15.78 9.26
N VAL A 78 -13.17 15.50 10.29
CA VAL A 78 -14.45 16.15 10.59
C VAL A 78 -14.20 17.57 11.11
N LEU A 79 -13.78 18.52 10.27
CA LEU A 79 -13.78 19.95 10.61
C LEU A 79 -14.12 20.82 9.40
N LYS A 80 -15.33 20.67 8.85
CA LYS A 80 -15.99 21.80 8.16
C LYS A 80 -16.64 22.67 9.21
N ASN A 81 -15.79 23.28 10.05
CA ASN A 81 -16.22 24.28 11.01
C ASN A 81 -16.62 25.53 10.21
N THR A 82 -17.93 25.73 10.10
CA THR A 82 -18.61 26.90 9.54
C THR A 82 -18.25 28.15 10.32
N ILE A 83 -17.17 28.81 9.94
CA ILE A 83 -16.86 30.21 10.26
C ILE A 83 -16.10 30.68 9.02
N GLU A 84 -16.67 31.48 8.11
CA GLU A 84 -16.72 32.93 8.26
C GLU A 84 -18.07 33.51 7.82
N VAL A 85 -18.99 33.60 8.78
CA VAL A 85 -19.78 34.83 8.90
C VAL A 85 -18.79 35.92 9.32
N ILE A 86 -18.91 37.11 8.73
CA ILE A 86 -18.25 38.38 9.08
C ILE A 86 -16.92 38.68 8.34
N THR A 87 -17.00 39.22 7.12
CA THR A 87 -16.21 40.43 6.81
C THR A 87 -17.07 41.41 6.01
N SER A 88 -17.38 42.51 6.67
CA SER A 88 -18.20 43.62 6.27
C SER A 88 -17.88 44.16 4.87
N GLN A 89 -18.92 44.24 4.04
CA GLN A 89 -18.94 45.02 2.81
C GLN A 89 -19.05 46.52 3.17
N ASP A 90 -17.97 47.08 3.69
CA ASP A 90 -17.81 48.52 3.88
C ASP A 90 -16.36 48.88 3.57
N PHE A 91 -16.10 49.36 2.35
CA PHE A 91 -15.55 50.72 2.21
C PHE A 91 -15.53 51.20 0.76
N VAL A 92 -16.24 52.30 0.61
CA VAL A 92 -16.25 53.30 -0.45
C VAL A 92 -14.84 53.65 -0.96
N GLY A 93 -14.74 53.76 -2.30
CA GLY A 93 -13.99 54.84 -2.93
C GLY A 93 -12.56 54.57 -3.38
N ARG A 94 -12.34 54.60 -4.71
CA ARG A 94 -11.55 55.64 -5.37
C ARG A 94 -11.61 55.51 -6.90
N LYS A 95 -11.88 56.65 -7.55
CA LYS A 95 -11.62 56.97 -8.96
C LYS A 95 -10.18 56.59 -9.36
N ILE A 96 -9.92 56.43 -10.67
CA ILE A 96 -8.84 57.06 -11.49
C ILE A 96 -8.79 56.30 -12.85
N GLN A 97 -9.36 56.90 -13.91
CA GLN A 97 -8.72 57.35 -15.17
C GLN A 97 -7.84 56.35 -15.94
N ARG A 98 -8.28 56.00 -17.15
CA ARG A 98 -7.55 56.30 -18.39
C ARG A 98 -8.49 56.33 -19.59
#